data_AF-A0A559KBD9-F1
#
_entry.id   AF-A0A559KBD9-F1
#
_cell.length_a   1.000
_cell.length_b   1.000
_cell.length_c   1.000
_cell.angle_alpha   90.00
_cell.angle_beta   90.00
_cell.angle_gamma   90.00
#
_symmetry.space_group_name_H-M   'P 1'
#
loop_
_entity.id
_entity.type
_entity.pdbx_description
1 polymer ?
#
loop_
_entity_poly.entity_id
_entity_poly.type
_entity_poly.pdbx_seq_one_letter_code
_entity_poly.pdbx_strand_id
1 'polypeptide(L)'
;MSLTGIKIYVDVFYEPLGLALESEGFAVHAGNVTRDRFDFERMRMRTMAMYGYKYIPFTWDELSKKPEACRRTMYALLGRFSATPDTENNPLSVYERELLRYALRLHRSIRLSDVCSCLQLGSEASRRVLRNLVEKKLIQRLGTGKQRHHEYILGENVRDTLF
;
A
#
# COMPACT_ATOMS: atom_id res chain seq x y z
N MET A 1 -15.66 -7.02 9.55
CA MET A 1 -15.71 -7.65 10.90
C MET A 1 -14.31 -7.56 11.47
N SER A 2 -14.10 -7.34 12.76
CA SER A 2 -12.75 -7.27 13.34
C SER A 2 -12.20 -8.66 13.64
N LEU A 3 -10.91 -8.74 13.97
CA LEU A 3 -10.26 -9.96 14.45
C LEU A 3 -10.91 -10.56 15.71
N THR A 4 -11.61 -9.75 16.49
CA THR A 4 -12.35 -10.19 17.68
C THR A 4 -13.81 -10.52 17.39
N GLY A 5 -14.23 -10.52 16.11
CA GLY A 5 -15.59 -10.80 15.69
C GLY A 5 -16.56 -9.62 15.83
N ILE A 6 -16.12 -8.48 16.34
CA ILE A 6 -16.95 -7.28 16.48
C ILE A 6 -17.14 -6.62 15.11
N LYS A 7 -18.37 -6.22 14.76
CA LYS A 7 -18.63 -5.42 13.56
C LYS A 7 -18.14 -3.99 13.76
N ILE A 8 -17.42 -3.47 12.77
CA ILE A 8 -16.95 -2.09 12.72
C ILE A 8 -17.66 -1.43 11.55
N TYR A 9 -18.13 -0.22 11.78
CA TYR A 9 -18.73 0.65 10.79
C TYR A 9 -17.88 1.90 10.66
N VAL A 10 -17.91 2.49 9.46
CA VAL A 10 -17.21 3.72 9.13
C VAL A 10 -18.23 4.73 8.64
N ASP A 11 -18.07 5.99 9.03
CA ASP A 11 -18.98 7.07 8.65
C ASP A 11 -19.00 7.29 7.12
N VAL A 12 -17.82 7.38 6.51
CA VAL A 12 -17.68 7.54 5.05
C VAL A 12 -16.54 6.66 4.53
N PHE A 13 -16.82 5.90 3.47
CA PHE A 13 -15.81 5.12 2.77
C PHE A 13 -15.64 5.63 1.34
N TYR A 14 -14.42 6.08 1.00
CA TYR A 14 -14.06 6.46 -0.37
C TYR A 14 -13.33 5.29 -1.04
N GLU A 15 -14.10 4.53 -1.81
CA GLU A 15 -13.68 3.28 -2.44
C GLU A 15 -12.43 3.40 -3.34
N PRO A 16 -12.29 4.42 -4.21
CA PRO A 16 -11.17 4.47 -5.17
C PRO A 16 -9.78 4.46 -4.54
N LEU A 17 -9.65 4.94 -3.30
CA LEU A 17 -8.38 5.00 -2.57
C LEU A 17 -8.38 4.17 -1.29
N GLY A 18 -9.49 3.48 -1.00
CA GLY A 18 -9.73 2.74 0.24
C GLY A 18 -9.62 3.63 1.48
N LEU A 19 -10.14 4.87 1.44
CA LEU A 19 -10.14 5.76 2.60
C LEU A 19 -11.34 5.46 3.49
N ALA A 20 -11.08 5.19 4.77
CA ALA A 20 -12.09 5.09 5.81
C ALA A 20 -12.06 6.36 6.66
N LEU A 21 -13.03 7.25 6.45
CA LEU A 21 -13.13 8.55 7.11
C LEU A 21 -14.11 8.46 8.29
N GLU A 22 -13.72 9.05 9.41
CA GLU A 22 -14.50 9.00 10.65
C GLU A 22 -14.59 10.38 11.29
N SER A 23 -15.75 10.66 11.89
CA SER A 23 -16.02 11.83 12.71
C SER A 23 -16.04 11.41 14.18
N GLU A 24 -14.93 11.60 14.87
CA GLU A 24 -14.80 11.27 16.29
C GLU A 24 -15.32 12.41 17.16
N GLY A 25 -16.45 12.17 17.83
CA GLY A 25 -16.98 13.08 18.83
C GLY A 25 -16.03 13.19 20.03
N PHE A 26 -15.73 14.42 20.46
CA PHE A 26 -15.10 14.67 21.74
C PHE A 26 -16.21 14.81 22.79
N ALA A 27 -16.52 13.74 23.53
CA ALA A 27 -17.37 13.88 24.70
C ALA A 27 -16.66 14.80 25.70
N VAL A 28 -17.38 15.78 26.28
CA VAL A 28 -16.89 16.81 27.21
C VAL A 28 -16.10 16.24 28.41
N HIS A 29 -16.15 14.92 28.59
CA HIS A 29 -15.28 14.15 29.46
C HIS A 29 -14.33 13.27 28.65
N ALA A 30 -13.30 13.83 28.00
CA ALA A 30 -12.18 13.01 27.53
C ALA A 30 -11.51 12.23 28.69
N GLY A 31 -11.72 12.64 29.94
CA GLY A 31 -11.40 11.89 31.15
C GLY A 31 -12.33 10.70 31.47
N ASN A 32 -13.52 10.61 30.86
CA ASN A 32 -14.46 9.49 31.02
C ASN A 32 -14.49 8.56 29.79
N VAL A 33 -13.52 8.66 28.88
CA VAL A 33 -13.33 7.59 27.89
C VAL A 33 -13.04 6.32 28.68
N THR A 34 -13.97 5.36 28.65
CA THR A 34 -13.76 4.08 29.32
C THR A 34 -12.56 3.39 28.69
N ARG A 35 -11.83 2.59 29.49
CA ARG A 35 -10.71 1.78 28.97
C ARG A 35 -11.16 0.95 27.77
N ASP A 36 -12.35 0.37 27.85
CA ASP A 36 -12.95 -0.41 26.77
C ASP A 36 -13.18 0.40 25.50
N ARG A 37 -13.63 1.67 25.60
CA ARG A 37 -13.80 2.52 24.43
C ARG A 37 -12.45 2.89 23.81
N PHE A 38 -11.45 3.21 24.64
CA PHE A 38 -10.11 3.47 24.15
C PHE A 38 -9.51 2.24 23.44
N ASP A 39 -9.60 1.06 24.06
CA ASP A 39 -9.11 -0.19 23.48
C ASP A 39 -9.85 -0.57 22.20
N PHE A 40 -11.16 -0.29 22.14
CA PHE A 40 -11.96 -0.47 20.94
C PHE A 40 -11.46 0.41 19.78
N GLU A 41 -11.20 1.70 20.01
CA GLU A 41 -10.67 2.58 18.95
C GLU A 41 -9.28 2.11 18.49
N ARG A 42 -8.41 1.68 19.40
CA ARG A 42 -7.11 1.08 19.03
C ARG A 42 -7.27 -0.19 18.21
N MET A 43 -8.22 -1.04 18.57
CA MET A 43 -8.56 -2.25 17.81
C MET A 43 -9.10 -1.91 16.42
N ARG A 44 -9.94 -0.86 16.32
CA ARG A 44 -10.50 -0.36 15.06
C ARG A 44 -9.41 0.09 14.11
N MET A 45 -8.49 0.94 14.58
CA MET A 45 -7.33 1.40 13.80
C MET A 45 -6.48 0.23 13.29
N ARG A 46 -6.17 -0.75 14.16
CA ARG A 46 -5.38 -1.95 13.77
C ARG A 46 -6.12 -2.80 12.74
N THR A 47 -7.43 -2.98 12.90
CA THR A 47 -8.25 -3.75 11.96
C THR A 47 -8.25 -3.11 10.57
N MET A 48 -8.41 -1.78 10.50
CA MET A 48 -8.38 -1.06 9.23
C MET A 48 -7.01 -1.17 8.54
N ALA A 49 -5.93 -1.02 9.31
CA ALA A 49 -4.57 -1.20 8.80
C ALA A 49 -4.35 -2.63 8.27
N MET A 50 -4.83 -3.65 8.99
CA MET A 50 -4.74 -5.04 8.54
C MET A 50 -5.49 -5.29 7.24
N TYR A 51 -6.64 -4.66 7.04
CA TYR A 51 -7.41 -4.74 5.80
C TYR A 51 -6.88 -3.85 4.67
N GLY A 52 -5.80 -3.11 4.90
CA GLY A 52 -5.21 -2.23 3.90
C GLY A 52 -6.01 -0.95 3.65
N TYR A 53 -6.99 -0.64 4.51
CA TYR A 53 -7.73 0.62 4.44
C TYR A 53 -6.96 1.74 5.13
N LYS A 54 -7.02 2.92 4.53
CA LYS A 54 -6.41 4.14 5.08
C LYS A 54 -7.43 4.77 6.03
N TYR A 55 -7.29 4.47 7.32
CA TYR A 55 -8.17 5.00 8.36
C TYR A 55 -7.76 6.42 8.75
N ILE A 56 -8.66 7.38 8.54
CA ILE A 56 -8.42 8.82 8.70
C ILE A 56 -9.50 9.39 9.63
N PRO A 57 -9.26 9.41 10.95
CA PRO A 57 -10.18 10.02 11.90
C PRO A 57 -10.00 11.54 11.93
N PHE A 58 -11.11 12.26 11.93
CA PHE A 58 -11.19 13.67 12.26
C PHE A 58 -11.98 13.84 13.55
N THR A 59 -11.51 14.70 14.44
CA THR A 59 -12.35 15.06 15.59
C THR A 59 -13.49 15.97 15.14
N TRP A 60 -14.64 15.88 15.80
CA TRP A 60 -15.76 16.79 15.57
C TRP A 60 -15.36 18.26 15.76
N ASP A 61 -14.45 18.52 16.71
CA ASP A 61 -13.89 19.85 16.98
C ASP A 61 -13.05 20.37 15.80
N GLU A 62 -12.27 19.51 15.13
CA GLU A 62 -11.56 19.91 13.91
C GLU A 62 -12.51 20.19 12.76
N LEU A 63 -13.51 19.33 12.56
CA LEU A 63 -14.50 19.50 11.51
C LEU A 63 -15.31 20.78 11.69
N SER A 64 -15.69 21.11 12.93
CA SER A 64 -16.50 22.29 13.25
C SER A 64 -15.69 23.59 13.34
N LYS A 65 -14.56 23.59 14.04
CA LYS A 65 -13.78 24.81 14.33
C LYS A 65 -12.69 25.08 13.30
N LYS A 66 -12.22 24.06 12.57
CA LYS A 66 -11.11 24.16 11.61
C LYS A 66 -11.42 23.46 10.26
N PRO A 67 -12.59 23.70 9.64
CA PRO A 67 -13.00 22.99 8.42
C PRO A 67 -12.01 23.19 7.26
N GLU A 68 -11.41 24.37 7.14
CA GLU A 68 -10.40 24.67 6.11
C GLU A 68 -9.14 23.82 6.25
N ALA A 69 -8.72 23.51 7.47
CA ALA A 69 -7.58 22.62 7.72
C ALA A 69 -7.94 21.18 7.33
N CYS A 70 -9.13 20.70 7.71
CA CYS A 70 -9.62 19.38 7.34
C CYS A 70 -9.69 19.22 5.81
N ARG A 71 -10.19 20.26 5.10
CA ARG A 71 -10.24 20.27 3.64
C ARG A 71 -8.84 20.18 3.01
N ARG A 72 -7.87 20.92 3.54
CA ARG A 72 -6.46 20.85 3.07
C ARG A 72 -5.87 19.46 3.30
N THR A 73 -6.12 18.84 4.46
CA THR A 73 -5.72 17.46 4.73
C THR A 73 -6.32 16.50 3.71
N MET A 74 -7.62 16.64 3.40
CA MET A 74 -8.27 15.83 2.37
C MET A 74 -7.65 16.02 0.99
N TYR A 75 -7.37 17.25 0.56
CA TYR A 75 -6.67 17.49 -0.71
C TYR A 75 -5.26 16.89 -0.72
N ALA A 76 -4.52 16.96 0.38
CA ALA A 76 -3.20 16.35 0.48
C ALA A 76 -3.26 14.81 0.41
N LEU A 77 -4.26 14.19 1.05
CA LEU A 77 -4.49 12.75 0.99
C LEU A 77 -4.86 12.33 -0.44
N LEU A 78 -5.80 13.03 -1.08
CA LEU A 78 -6.17 12.79 -2.47
C LEU A 78 -4.96 12.98 -3.39
N GLY A 79 -4.24 14.09 -3.30
CA GLY A 79 -3.05 14.32 -4.15
C GLY A 79 -1.96 13.27 -3.96
N ARG A 80 -1.75 12.79 -2.72
CA ARG A 80 -0.75 11.75 -2.42
C ARG A 80 -1.13 10.39 -2.96
N PHE A 81 -2.40 10.00 -2.86
CA PHE A 81 -2.85 8.64 -3.15
C PHE A 81 -3.54 8.51 -4.51
N SER A 82 -4.03 9.59 -5.10
CA SER A 82 -4.50 9.66 -6.50
C SER A 82 -3.36 9.74 -7.50
N ALA A 83 -2.11 9.92 -7.05
CA ALA A 83 -0.94 9.71 -7.89
C ALA A 83 -0.87 8.22 -8.22
N THR A 84 -1.61 7.83 -9.26
CA THR A 84 -1.49 6.50 -9.82
C THR A 84 -0.05 6.35 -10.30
N PRO A 85 0.63 5.26 -9.91
CA PRO A 85 1.69 4.73 -10.76
C PRO A 85 1.09 4.55 -12.16
N ASP A 86 1.89 4.63 -13.21
CA ASP A 86 1.52 4.42 -14.63
C ASP A 86 0.83 3.05 -14.94
N THR A 87 0.34 2.33 -13.94
CA THR A 87 -0.35 1.03 -14.00
C THR A 87 -1.57 0.99 -14.92
N GLU A 88 -2.30 2.10 -15.13
CA GLU A 88 -3.41 2.11 -16.11
C GLU A 88 -2.88 2.03 -17.55
N ASN A 89 -1.73 2.66 -17.84
CA ASN A 89 -1.09 2.61 -19.16
C ASN A 89 -0.21 1.36 -19.34
N ASN A 90 0.13 0.65 -18.27
CA ASN A 90 1.04 -0.49 -18.33
C ASN A 90 0.68 -1.61 -17.33
N PRO A 91 -0.43 -2.33 -17.55
CA PRO A 91 -0.93 -3.32 -16.59
C PRO A 91 0.09 -4.43 -16.34
N LEU A 92 0.30 -4.74 -15.06
CA LEU A 92 1.19 -5.84 -14.65
C LEU A 92 0.47 -7.18 -14.77
N SER A 93 1.11 -8.12 -15.47
CA SER A 93 0.69 -9.51 -15.45
C SER A 93 0.79 -10.11 -14.04
N VAL A 94 0.10 -11.22 -13.79
CA VAL A 94 0.16 -11.93 -12.51
C VAL A 94 1.60 -12.29 -12.15
N TYR A 95 2.38 -12.78 -13.13
CA TYR A 95 3.79 -13.14 -12.93
C TYR A 95 4.67 -11.94 -12.57
N GLU A 96 4.45 -10.80 -13.22
CA GLU A 96 5.18 -9.56 -12.91
C GLU A 96 4.87 -9.08 -11.50
N ARG A 97 3.60 -9.12 -11.10
CA ARG A 97 3.14 -8.71 -9.77
C ARG A 97 3.70 -9.61 -8.67
N GLU A 98 3.64 -10.92 -8.86
CA GLU A 98 4.18 -11.88 -7.90
C GLU A 98 5.69 -11.77 -7.77
N LEU A 99 6.41 -11.59 -8.88
CA LEU A 99 7.87 -11.40 -8.82
C LEU A 99 8.25 -10.13 -8.05
N LEU A 100 7.53 -9.01 -8.25
CA LEU A 100 7.79 -7.77 -7.52
C LEU A 100 7.49 -7.92 -6.02
N ARG A 101 6.39 -8.61 -5.65
CA ARG A 101 6.07 -8.93 -4.25
C ARG A 101 7.13 -9.80 -3.59
N TYR A 102 7.61 -10.80 -4.31
CA TYR A 102 8.69 -11.67 -3.85
C TYR A 102 10.00 -10.88 -3.66
N ALA A 103 10.35 -10.05 -4.64
CA ALA A 103 11.55 -9.22 -4.59
C ALA A 103 11.56 -8.23 -3.42
N LEU A 104 10.40 -7.66 -3.06
CA LEU A 104 10.26 -6.78 -1.88
C LEU A 104 10.60 -7.50 -0.56
N ARG A 105 10.45 -8.83 -0.51
CA ARG A 105 10.75 -9.67 0.67
C ARG A 105 12.16 -10.28 0.63
N LEU A 106 12.82 -10.25 -0.53
CA LEU A 106 14.07 -10.97 -0.76
C LEU A 106 15.28 -10.32 -0.07
N HIS A 107 15.21 -9.02 0.26
CA HIS A 107 16.27 -8.23 0.93
C HIS A 107 17.67 -8.30 0.28
N ARG A 108 17.76 -8.78 -0.97
CA ARG A 108 18.96 -8.83 -1.82
C ARG A 108 18.58 -8.69 -3.29
N SER A 109 19.57 -8.62 -4.18
CA SER A 109 19.36 -8.64 -5.63
C SER A 109 18.69 -9.95 -6.09
N ILE A 110 17.84 -9.84 -7.11
CA ILE A 110 17.08 -10.93 -7.73
C ILE A 110 17.99 -11.62 -8.76
N ARG A 111 18.12 -12.94 -8.68
CA ARG A 111 18.78 -13.79 -9.68
C ARG A 111 17.75 -14.53 -10.50
N LEU A 112 18.14 -14.99 -11.70
CA LEU A 112 17.26 -15.80 -12.56
C LEU A 112 16.73 -17.06 -11.84
N SER A 113 17.57 -17.69 -11.00
CA SER A 113 17.17 -18.84 -10.18
C SER A 113 16.05 -18.51 -9.20
N ASP A 114 16.05 -17.30 -8.65
CA ASP A 114 15.00 -16.85 -7.74
C ASP A 114 13.69 -16.66 -8.48
N VAL A 115 13.73 -16.13 -9.71
CA VAL A 115 12.55 -15.96 -10.56
C VAL A 115 11.95 -17.30 -10.94
N CYS A 116 12.77 -18.25 -11.38
CA CYS A 116 12.30 -19.60 -11.70
C CYS A 116 11.65 -20.27 -10.49
N SER A 117 12.26 -20.14 -9.31
CA SER A 117 11.75 -20.72 -8.07
C SER A 117 10.47 -20.03 -7.58
N CYS A 118 10.41 -18.69 -7.68
CA CYS A 118 9.26 -17.90 -7.26
C CYS A 118 8.04 -18.13 -8.17
N LEU A 119 8.25 -18.17 -9.48
CA LEU A 119 7.16 -18.25 -10.46
C LEU A 119 6.85 -19.69 -10.90
N GLN A 120 7.68 -20.67 -10.52
CA GLN A 120 7.60 -22.06 -10.98
C GLN A 120 7.62 -22.17 -12.52
N LEU A 121 8.47 -21.35 -13.14
CA LEU A 121 8.62 -21.25 -14.59
C LEU A 121 10.01 -21.70 -15.05
N GLY A 122 10.07 -22.23 -16.27
CA GLY A 122 11.32 -22.49 -16.96
C GLY A 122 12.12 -21.20 -17.24
N SER A 123 13.43 -21.35 -17.49
CA SER A 123 14.34 -20.20 -17.63
C SER A 123 13.96 -19.21 -18.72
N GLU A 124 13.41 -19.67 -19.84
CA GLU A 124 12.99 -18.79 -20.94
C GLU A 124 11.81 -17.89 -20.55
N ALA A 125 10.79 -18.48 -19.91
CA ALA A 125 9.62 -17.74 -19.45
C ALA A 125 9.99 -16.75 -18.34
N SER A 126 10.85 -17.16 -17.39
CA SER A 126 11.38 -16.27 -16.35
C SER A 126 12.17 -15.09 -16.92
N ARG A 127 13.00 -15.31 -17.95
CA ARG A 127 13.72 -14.21 -18.63
C ARG A 127 12.78 -13.23 -19.32
N ARG A 128 11.66 -13.71 -19.88
CA ARG A 128 10.63 -12.85 -20.47
C ARG A 128 10.01 -11.93 -19.41
N VAL A 129 9.64 -12.47 -18.24
CA VAL A 129 9.10 -11.66 -17.13
C VAL A 129 10.12 -10.60 -16.68
N LEU A 130 11.38 -10.98 -16.49
CA LEU A 130 12.44 -10.03 -16.13
C LEU A 130 12.63 -8.92 -17.17
N ARG A 131 12.65 -9.27 -18.46
CA ARG A 131 12.79 -8.28 -19.55
C ARG A 131 11.63 -7.29 -19.55
N ASN A 132 10.40 -7.79 -19.44
CA ASN A 132 9.23 -6.91 -19.37
C ASN A 132 9.33 -5.95 -18.18
N LEU A 133 9.68 -6.43 -16.98
CA LEU A 133 9.84 -5.56 -15.81
C LEU A 133 10.97 -4.53 -15.97
N VAL A 134 12.04 -4.86 -16.69
CA VAL A 134 13.10 -3.90 -17.05
C VAL A 134 12.58 -2.84 -18.02
N GLU A 135 11.82 -3.24 -19.04
CA GLU A 135 11.18 -2.32 -20.01
C GLU A 135 10.19 -1.38 -19.30
N LYS A 136 9.48 -1.89 -18.29
CA LYS A 136 8.60 -1.12 -17.40
C LYS A 136 9.34 -0.25 -16.38
N LYS A 137 10.68 -0.30 -16.35
CA LYS A 137 11.54 0.41 -15.37
C LYS A 137 11.25 0.07 -13.90
N LEU A 138 10.64 -1.09 -13.65
CA LEU A 138 10.32 -1.55 -12.29
C LEU A 138 11.48 -2.33 -11.66
N ILE A 139 12.36 -2.89 -12.48
CA ILE A 139 13.63 -3.46 -12.04
C ILE A 139 14.76 -2.98 -12.94
N GLN A 140 15.97 -2.96 -12.41
CA GLN A 140 17.17 -2.56 -13.13
C GLN A 140 18.28 -3.58 -12.90
N ARG A 141 19.15 -3.77 -13.89
CA ARG A 141 20.28 -4.70 -13.80
C ARG A 141 21.33 -4.11 -12.86
N LEU A 142 21.86 -4.93 -11.96
CA LEU A 142 22.91 -4.52 -11.04
C LEU A 142 24.28 -4.57 -11.74
N GLY A 143 24.79 -3.40 -12.13
CA GLY A 143 26.15 -3.18 -12.62
C GLY A 143 26.24 -2.55 -14.03
N THR A 144 27.33 -1.81 -14.26
CA THR A 144 27.64 -1.11 -15.51
C THR A 144 28.90 -1.71 -16.15
N GLY A 145 28.76 -2.57 -17.17
CA GLY A 145 29.91 -3.16 -17.85
C GLY A 145 29.56 -4.10 -19.01
N LYS A 146 30.61 -4.51 -19.74
CA LYS A 146 30.55 -5.47 -20.88
C LYS A 146 30.35 -6.94 -20.46
N GLN A 147 30.25 -7.24 -19.16
CA GLN A 147 30.01 -8.59 -18.65
C GLN A 147 28.52 -8.86 -18.43
N ARG A 148 28.12 -10.13 -18.54
CA ARG A 148 26.73 -10.56 -18.43
C ARG A 148 26.27 -10.44 -16.97
N HIS A 149 25.46 -9.42 -16.65
CA HIS A 149 24.90 -9.22 -15.32
C HIS A 149 23.68 -10.15 -15.10
N HIS A 150 23.72 -10.95 -14.02
CA HIS A 150 22.70 -11.95 -13.68
C HIS A 150 21.84 -11.52 -12.47
N GLU A 151 21.99 -10.28 -12.02
CA GLU A 151 21.36 -9.75 -10.82
C GLU A 151 20.55 -8.49 -11.13
N TYR A 152 19.37 -8.37 -10.51
CA TYR A 152 18.44 -7.27 -10.70
C TYR A 152 18.06 -6.65 -9.35
N ILE A 153 17.88 -5.34 -9.29
CA ILE A 153 17.40 -4.61 -8.12
C ILE A 153 16.07 -3.91 -8.45
N LEU A 154 15.24 -3.70 -7.43
CA LEU A 154 13.98 -2.98 -7.57
C LEU A 154 14.23 -1.50 -7.89
N GLY A 155 13.37 -0.92 -8.73
CA GLY A 155 13.27 0.53 -8.89
C GLY A 155 12.57 1.18 -7.69
N GLU A 156 12.78 2.48 -7.50
CA GLU A 156 12.22 3.25 -6.37
C GLU A 156 10.67 3.23 -6.36
N ASN A 157 10.05 3.21 -7.54
CA ASN A 157 8.59 3.34 -7.70
C ASN A 157 7.82 2.02 -7.52
N VAL A 158 8.50 0.90 -7.22
CA VAL A 158 7.86 -0.42 -7.15
C VAL A 158 6.85 -0.52 -6.02
N ARG A 159 7.10 0.15 -4.89
CA ARG A 159 6.19 0.13 -3.73
C ARG A 159 4.86 0.80 -4.06
N ASP A 160 4.93 1.95 -4.71
CA ASP A 160 3.73 2.69 -5.13
C ASP A 160 2.98 1.92 -6.25
N THR A 161 3.71 1.20 -7.12
CA THR A 161 3.11 0.39 -8.20
C THR A 161 2.27 -0.79 -7.71
N LEU A 162 2.52 -1.29 -6.49
CA LEU A 162 1.85 -2.47 -5.93
C LEU A 162 0.80 -2.17 -4.85
N PHE A 163 0.84 -0.98 -4.23
CA PHE A 163 0.08 -0.62 -3.02
C PHE A 163 -0.43 0.82 -3.09
#